data_AF-A0A3Q8YIY8-F1
#
_entry.id   AF-A0A3Q8YIY8-F1
#
_cell.length_a   1.000
_cell.length_b   1.000
_cell.length_c   1.000
_cell.angle_alpha   90.00
_cell.angle_beta   90.00
_cell.angle_gamma   90.00
#
_symmetry.space_group_name_H-M   'P 1'
#
loop_
_entity.id
_entity.type
_entity.pdbx_description
1 polymer ?
#
loop_
_entity_poly.entity_id
_entity_poly.type
_entity_poly.pdbx_seq_one_letter_code
_entity_poly.pdbx_strand_id
1 'polypeptide(L)' 'MTANIAPIVPAEFPQLQVLAWSRDASRPIPAEEAFALYERNWRFVDQKSLTARENLLIRKLADKFGHGILLTTS' A
#
# COMPACT_ATOMS: atom_id res chain seq x y z
N MET A 1 -8.54 -0.25 -19.61
CA MET A 1 -9.34 0.60 -18.71
C MET A 1 -8.78 0.49 -17.30
N THR A 2 -8.02 1.49 -16.87
CA THR A 2 -7.37 1.52 -15.56
C THR A 2 -8.44 1.57 -14.48
N ALA A 3 -8.78 0.43 -13.86
CA ALA A 3 -9.58 0.40 -12.64
C ALA A 3 -9.10 1.49 -11.66
N ASN A 4 -9.90 2.54 -11.50
CA ASN A 4 -9.61 3.67 -10.64
C ASN A 4 -9.86 3.22 -9.20
N ILE A 5 -8.80 2.85 -8.48
CA ILE A 5 -8.93 2.54 -7.06
C ILE A 5 -9.15 3.87 -6.34
N ALA A 6 -10.23 3.94 -5.56
CA ALA A 6 -10.56 5.13 -4.77
C ALA A 6 -9.37 5.54 -3.90
N PRO A 7 -9.19 6.84 -3.62
CA PRO A 7 -8.13 7.31 -2.75
C PRO A 7 -8.25 6.67 -1.37
N ILE A 8 -7.10 6.33 -0.80
CA ILE A 8 -6.95 5.57 0.44
C ILE A 8 -6.53 6.54 1.53
N VAL A 9 -7.19 6.49 2.68
CA VAL A 9 -6.77 7.25 3.85
C VAL A 9 -5.80 6.41 4.66
N PRO A 10 -4.50 6.79 4.78
CA PRO A 10 -3.53 6.01 5.55
C PRO A 10 -3.96 5.73 6.99
N ALA A 11 -4.66 6.66 7.65
CA ALA A 11 -5.14 6.50 9.01
C ALA A 11 -6.16 5.36 9.20
N GLU A 12 -6.79 4.83 8.14
CA GLU A 12 -7.65 3.64 8.23
C GLU A 12 -6.85 2.33 8.32
N PHE A 13 -5.54 2.39 8.07
CA PHE A 13 -4.69 1.23 7.87
C PHE A 13 -3.45 1.35 8.77
N PRO A 14 -3.32 0.52 9.82
CA PRO A 14 -2.28 0.73 10.83
C PRO A 14 -0.87 0.66 10.25
N GLN A 15 -0.60 -0.24 9.30
CA GLN A 15 0.73 -0.26 8.66
C GLN A 15 0.90 0.94 7.74
N LEU A 16 -0.11 1.26 6.91
CA LEU A 16 -0.01 2.42 6.02
C LEU A 16 0.16 3.74 6.79
N GLN A 17 -0.48 3.90 7.94
CA GLN A 17 -0.34 5.05 8.82
C GLN A 17 1.10 5.18 9.31
N VAL A 18 1.73 4.07 9.73
CA VAL A 18 3.14 4.05 10.16
C VAL A 18 4.06 4.37 8.98
N LEU A 19 3.77 3.84 7.78
CA LEU A 19 4.55 4.15 6.59
C LEU A 19 4.39 5.62 6.15
N ALA A 20 3.21 6.18 6.37
CA ALA A 20 2.87 7.56 6.09
C ALA A 20 3.30 8.51 7.21
N TRP A 21 4.14 8.09 8.19
CA TRP A 21 4.55 8.94 9.31
C TRP A 21 5.19 10.27 8.88
N SER A 22 5.81 10.32 7.70
CA SER A 22 6.43 11.53 7.14
C SER A 22 5.42 12.52 6.56
N ARG A 23 4.12 12.19 6.53
CA ARG A 23 3.04 12.95 5.88
C ARG A 23 1.75 12.87 6.72
N ASP A 24 0.74 13.64 6.32
CA ASP A 24 -0.57 13.59 6.98
C ASP A 24 -1.31 12.28 6.68
N ALA A 25 -1.36 11.37 7.65
CA ALA A 25 -2.08 10.09 7.51
C ALA A 25 -3.60 10.26 7.39
N SER A 26 -4.16 11.40 7.80
CA SER A 26 -5.58 11.72 7.65
C SER A 26 -5.93 12.20 6.24
N ARG A 27 -4.93 12.51 5.40
CA ARG A 27 -5.17 12.98 4.05
C ARG A 27 -5.34 11.78 3.11
N PRO A 28 -6.46 11.67 2.38
CA PRO A 28 -6.62 10.64 1.37
C PRO A 28 -5.56 10.81 0.28
N ILE A 29 -4.81 9.74 0.03
CA ILE A 29 -3.78 9.67 -1.00
C ILE A 29 -4.23 8.75 -2.15
N PRO A 30 -3.83 9.01 -3.39
CA PRO A 30 -4.10 8.12 -4.50
C PRO A 30 -3.51 6.72 -4.25
N ALA A 31 -4.18 5.70 -4.79
CA ALA A 31 -3.83 4.31 -4.58
C ALA A 31 -2.42 3.94 -5.04
N GLU A 32 -1.94 4.56 -6.12
CA GLU A 32 -0.56 4.42 -6.60
C GLU A 32 0.46 4.87 -5.56
N GLU A 33 0.16 5.97 -4.87
CA GLU A 33 1.04 6.55 -3.87
C GLU A 33 1.04 5.73 -2.57
N ALA A 34 -0.12 5.18 -2.20
CA ALA A 34 -0.23 4.19 -1.14
C ALA A 34 0.58 2.92 -1.47
N PHE A 35 0.54 2.45 -2.72
CA PHE A 35 1.35 1.32 -3.16
C PHE A 35 2.86 1.64 -3.12
N ALA A 36 3.27 2.81 -3.61
CA ALA A 36 4.67 3.24 -3.54
C ALA A 36 5.18 3.36 -2.09
N LEU A 37 4.31 3.75 -1.14
CA LEU A 37 4.63 3.67 0.29
C LEU A 37 4.90 2.24 0.74
N TYR A 38 3.98 1.32 0.44
CA TYR A 38 4.14 -0.09 0.79
C TYR A 38 5.37 -0.70 0.16
N GLU A 39 5.64 -0.45 -1.11
CA GLU A 39 6.79 -1.01 -1.83
C GLU A 39 8.11 -0.50 -1.23
N ARG A 40 8.24 0.83 -1.10
CA ARG A 40 9.48 1.46 -0.64
C ARG A 40 9.77 1.17 0.83
N ASN A 41 8.74 0.97 1.64
CA ASN A 41 8.86 0.69 3.07
C ASN A 41 8.46 -0.75 3.42
N TRP A 42 8.40 -1.67 2.44
CA TRP A 42 7.94 -3.05 2.65
C TRP A 42 8.71 -3.75 3.78
N ARG A 43 10.00 -3.43 3.90
CA ARG A 43 10.89 -3.96 4.95
C ARG A 43 10.47 -3.57 6.38
N PHE A 44 9.66 -2.52 6.54
CA PHE A 44 9.11 -2.07 7.83
C PHE A 44 7.66 -2.52 8.06
N VAL A 45 7.01 -3.10 7.05
CA VAL A 45 5.66 -3.61 7.18
C VAL A 45 5.69 -4.86 8.06
N ASP A 46 5.05 -4.78 9.21
CA ASP A 46 4.86 -5.94 10.08
C ASP A 46 3.68 -6.77 9.58
N GLN A 47 4.00 -7.90 8.94
CA GLN A 47 3.01 -8.83 8.42
C GLN A 47 2.12 -9.43 9.51
N LYS A 48 2.58 -9.47 10.77
CA LYS A 48 1.76 -9.98 11.89
C LYS A 48 0.68 -8.97 12.33
N SER A 49 0.93 -7.70 12.06
CA SER A 49 0.02 -6.59 12.38
C SER A 49 -0.90 -6.23 11.20
N LEU A 50 -0.75 -6.87 10.05
CA LEU A 50 -1.62 -6.68 8.88
C LEU A 50 -3.00 -7.26 9.13
N THR A 51 -4.01 -6.39 9.13
CA THR A 51 -5.42 -6.83 9.19
C THR A 51 -5.85 -7.47 7.88
N ALA A 52 -6.91 -8.28 7.91
CA ALA A 52 -7.45 -8.92 6.70
C ALA A 52 -7.85 -7.89 5.62
N ARG A 53 -8.39 -6.73 6.03
CA ARG A 53 -8.78 -5.63 5.13
C ARG A 53 -7.55 -4.98 4.49
N GLU A 54 -6.49 -4.78 5.25
CA GLU A 54 -5.22 -4.23 4.75
C GLU A 54 -4.51 -5.18 3.79
N ASN A 55 -4.49 -6.48 4.11
CA ASN A 55 -3.99 -7.52 3.20
C ASN A 55 -4.73 -7.53 1.85
N LEU A 56 -6.06 -7.40 1.88
CA LEU A 56 -6.86 -7.32 0.65
C LEU A 56 -6.52 -6.06 -0.16
N LEU A 57 -6.30 -4.94 0.52
CA LEU A 57 -5.90 -3.68 -0.13
C LEU A 57 -4.53 -3.84 -0.80
N ILE A 58 -3.52 -4.29 -0.07
CA ILE A 58 -2.16 -4.51 -0.59
C ILE A 58 -2.20 -5.44 -1.80
N ARG A 59 -2.96 -6.54 -1.73
CA ARG A 59 -3.15 -7.46 -2.86
C ARG A 59 -3.75 -6.76 -4.09
N LYS A 60 -4.81 -5.96 -3.91
CA LYS A 60 -5.41 -5.18 -5.01
C LYS A 60 -4.44 -4.17 -5.59
N LEU A 61 -3.65 -3.50 -4.74
CA LEU A 61 -2.64 -2.55 -5.16
C LEU A 61 -1.50 -3.25 -5.91
N ALA A 62 -1.01 -4.39 -5.43
CA ALA A 62 0.04 -5.17 -6.07
C ALA A 62 -0.41 -5.75 -7.43
N ASP A 63 -1.64 -6.26 -7.51
CA ASP A 63 -2.24 -6.71 -8.78
C ASP A 63 -2.35 -5.54 -9.79
N LYS A 64 -2.58 -4.32 -9.28
CA LYS A 64 -2.80 -3.13 -10.09
C LYS A 64 -1.52 -2.43 -10.55
N PHE A 65 -0.59 -2.22 -9.62
CA PHE A 65 0.60 -1.38 -9.77
C PHE A 65 1.88 -2.20 -9.74
N GLY A 66 1.86 -3.39 -9.14
CA GLY A 66 3.05 -4.21 -8.95
C GLY A 66 3.61 -4.83 -10.23
N HIS A 67 2.95 -4.65 -11.39
CA HIS A 67 3.39 -4.95 -12.77
C HIS A 67 4.50 -6.02 -12.94
N GLY A 68 4.43 -7.13 -12.19
CA GLY A 68 5.35 -8.26 -12.31
C GLY A 68 6.78 -8.11 -11.78
N ILE A 69 7.21 -6.99 -11.17
CA ILE A 69 8.58 -6.90 -10.59
C ILE A 69 8.62 -7.47 -9.17
N LEU A 70 8.07 -8.67 -9.01
CA LEU A 70 8.39 -9.52 -7.87
C LEU A 70 9.21 -10.75 -8.27
N LEU A 71 9.49 -10.98 -9.56
CA LEU A 71 10.26 -12.14 -10.03
C LEU A 71 11.09 -11.87 -11.29
N THR A 72 12.14 -11.06 -11.19
CA THR A 72 13.30 -11.22 -12.09
C THR A 72 14.58 -11.13 -11.28
N THR A 73 14.85 -12.20 -10.54
CA THR A 73 16.22 -12.70 -10.46
C THR A 73 16.58 -13.20 -11.86
N SER A 74 17.63 -12.64 -12.45
CA SER A 74 18.41 -13.23 -13.54
C SER A 74 19.88 -13.06 -13.18
#